data_AF-A0A3N5NPK0-F1
#
_entry.id   AF-A0A3N5NPK0-F1
#
_cell.length_a   1.000
_cell.length_b   1.000
_cell.length_c   1.000
_cell.angle_alpha   90.00
_cell.angle_beta   90.00
_cell.angle_gamma   90.00
#
_symmetry.space_group_name_H-M   'P 1'
#
loop_
_entity.id
_entity.type
_entity.pdbx_description
1 polymer ?
#
loop_
_entity_poly.entity_id
_entity_poly.type
_entity_poly.pdbx_seq_one_letter_code
_entity_poly.pdbx_strand_id
1 'polypeptide(L)'
;MRRKWTGPLLVNGVLALLVIIWSVPTLGLFISSFRTRFDIQTSGWWNIFPHREWATTATFNPQELGLDPSGVMEVEGVVGTFEELREGVASPDGDTQVTWVGNRRLGRIEVQELVWTTKWDFSLDNYKQVLLGSQVPVTRPDGTVEMTP
;
A
#
# COMPACT_ATOMS: atom_id res chain seq x y z
N MET A 1 2.64 -13.46 55.58
CA MET A 1 1.65 -12.75 54.73
C MET A 1 2.20 -12.66 53.30
N ARG A 2 1.86 -13.59 52.39
CA ARG A 2 2.31 -13.54 50.98
C ARG A 2 1.51 -12.45 50.27
N ARG A 3 2.12 -11.27 50.08
CA ARG A 3 1.58 -10.20 49.23
C ARG A 3 1.36 -10.80 47.83
N LYS A 4 0.11 -10.83 47.35
CA LYS A 4 -0.21 -11.35 46.01
C LYS A 4 0.07 -10.22 45.00
N TRP A 5 1.32 -10.11 44.55
CA TRP A 5 1.77 -9.10 43.58
C TRP A 5 1.11 -9.23 42.20
N THR A 6 0.41 -10.34 41.95
CA THR A 6 -0.29 -10.63 40.69
C THR A 6 -1.46 -9.68 40.41
N GLY A 7 -2.20 -9.25 41.43
CA GLY A 7 -3.33 -8.33 41.25
C GLY A 7 -2.91 -6.96 40.69
N PRO A 8 -2.00 -6.23 41.35
CA PRO A 8 -1.53 -4.93 40.86
C PRO A 8 -0.84 -4.99 39.49
N LEU A 9 -0.08 -6.06 39.21
CA LEU A 9 0.57 -6.23 37.91
C LEU A 9 -0.44 -6.45 36.78
N LEU A 10 -1.48 -7.26 37.01
CA LEU A 10 -2.54 -7.46 36.02
C LEU A 10 -3.34 -6.19 35.77
N VAL A 11 -3.70 -5.46 36.83
CA VAL A 11 -4.43 -4.18 36.71
C VAL A 11 -3.59 -3.15 35.94
N ASN A 12 -2.32 -2.98 36.29
CA ASN A 12 -1.44 -2.04 35.59
C ASN A 12 -1.19 -2.47 34.14
N GLY A 13 -1.09 -3.78 33.87
CA GLY A 13 -0.96 -4.31 32.50
C GLY A 13 -2.18 -4.03 31.64
N VAL A 14 -3.39 -4.25 32.17
CA VAL A 14 -4.64 -3.93 31.48
C VAL A 14 -4.79 -2.43 31.27
N LEU A 15 -4.44 -1.62 32.26
CA LEU A 15 -4.46 -0.16 32.14
C LEU A 15 -3.49 0.32 31.06
N ALA A 16 -2.27 -0.21 31.04
CA ALA A 16 -1.27 0.12 30.01
C ALA A 16 -1.74 -0.27 28.61
N LEU A 17 -2.35 -1.46 28.45
CA LEU A 17 -2.92 -1.89 27.18
C LEU A 17 -4.02 -0.94 26.70
N LEU A 18 -4.92 -0.53 27.59
CA LEU A 18 -5.97 0.44 27.27
C LEU A 18 -5.39 1.78 26.82
N VAL A 19 -4.36 2.28 27.53
CA VAL A 19 -3.67 3.53 27.16
C VAL A 19 -3.03 3.41 25.77
N ILE A 20 -2.35 2.30 25.47
CA ILE A 20 -1.72 2.08 24.16
C ILE A 20 -2.77 2.06 23.06
N ILE A 21 -3.84 1.26 23.21
CA ILE A 21 -4.92 1.15 22.22
C ILE A 21 -5.57 2.52 21.96
N TRP A 22 -5.83 3.28 23.02
CA TRP A 22 -6.42 4.62 22.90
C TRP A 22 -5.46 5.67 22.33
N SER A 23 -4.15 5.43 22.37
CA SER A 23 -3.13 6.31 21.77
C SER A 23 -2.90 6.05 20.28
N VAL A 24 -3.37 4.92 19.75
CA VAL A 24 -3.26 4.58 18.31
C VAL A 24 -3.86 5.66 17.39
N PRO A 25 -5.10 6.17 17.59
CA PRO A 25 -5.67 7.20 16.71
C PRO A 25 -4.90 8.52 16.76
N THR A 26 -4.40 8.93 17.92
CA THR A 26 -3.63 10.18 18.06
C THR A 26 -2.26 10.07 17.40
N LEU A 27 -1.59 8.92 17.56
CA LEU A 27 -0.35 8.61 16.85
C LEU A 27 -0.56 8.55 15.33
N GLY A 28 -1.67 7.96 14.88
CA GLY A 28 -2.03 7.90 13.46
C GLY A 28 -2.26 9.28 12.84
N LEU A 29 -2.92 10.19 13.57
CA LEU A 29 -3.06 11.59 13.15
C LEU A 29 -1.72 12.31 13.11
N PHE A 30 -0.88 12.11 14.13
CA PHE A 30 0.46 12.70 14.20
C PHE A 30 1.33 12.27 13.02
N ILE A 31 1.41 10.97 12.71
CA ILE A 31 2.18 10.45 11.57
C ILE A 31 1.61 10.97 10.26
N SER A 32 0.28 10.88 10.08
CA SER A 32 -0.40 11.35 8.86
C SER A 32 -0.14 12.83 8.56
N SER A 33 0.09 13.65 9.58
CA SER A 33 0.37 15.09 9.39
C SER A 33 1.63 15.37 8.56
N PHE A 34 2.60 14.46 8.61
CA PHE A 34 3.85 14.51 7.85
C PHE A 34 3.82 13.68 6.57
N ARG A 35 2.77 12.91 6.28
CA ARG A 35 2.68 12.09 5.05
C ARG A 35 2.22 12.93 3.87
N THR A 36 2.59 12.53 2.65
CA THR A 36 2.09 13.18 1.43
C THR A 36 0.57 13.03 1.31
N ARG A 37 -0.09 13.93 0.59
CA ARG A 37 -1.55 13.84 0.34
C ARG A 37 -1.93 12.53 -0.34
N PHE A 38 -1.11 12.09 -1.30
CA PHE A 38 -1.30 10.83 -2.01
C PHE A 38 -1.26 9.64 -1.04
N ASP A 39 -0.28 9.60 -0.15
CA ASP A 39 -0.13 8.56 0.85
C ASP A 39 -1.27 8.50 1.86
N ILE A 40 -1.80 9.66 2.26
CA ILE A 40 -2.96 9.76 3.15
C ILE A 40 -4.22 9.17 2.49
N GLN A 41 -4.36 9.34 1.17
CA GLN A 41 -5.54 8.87 0.42
C GLN A 41 -5.47 7.41 0.00
N THR A 42 -4.26 6.88 -0.21
CA THR A 42 -4.05 5.54 -0.80
C THR A 42 -3.61 4.47 0.18
N SER A 43 -3.13 4.83 1.37
CA SER A 43 -2.63 3.84 2.34
C SER A 43 -2.75 4.27 3.80
N GLY A 44 -2.80 3.29 4.71
CA GLY A 44 -2.87 3.53 6.16
C GLY A 44 -1.57 4.13 6.71
N TRP A 45 -1.67 4.89 7.80
CA TRP A 45 -0.50 5.53 8.45
C TRP A 45 0.50 4.52 9.01
N TRP A 46 0.05 3.28 9.27
CA TRP A 46 0.90 2.18 9.75
C TRP A 46 1.86 1.64 8.68
N ASN A 47 1.76 2.04 7.41
CA ASN A 47 2.73 1.67 6.35
C ASN A 47 4.13 2.30 6.56
N ILE A 48 4.33 3.10 7.62
CA ILE A 48 5.66 3.48 8.10
C ILE A 48 6.43 2.30 8.69
N PHE A 49 5.73 1.24 9.11
CA PHE A 49 6.35 0.00 9.58
C PHE A 49 6.63 -0.92 8.39
N PRO A 50 7.64 -1.80 8.49
CA PRO A 50 7.90 -2.81 7.46
C PRO A 50 6.65 -3.64 7.18
N HIS A 51 6.23 -3.69 5.92
CA HIS A 51 5.10 -4.48 5.45
C HIS A 51 5.42 -5.06 4.07
N ARG A 52 4.65 -6.06 3.64
CA ARG A 52 4.72 -6.60 2.28
C ARG A 52 3.75 -5.83 1.39
N GLU A 53 4.22 -5.38 0.24
CA GLU A 53 3.41 -4.73 -0.80
C GLU A 53 3.75 -5.38 -2.15
N TRP A 54 2.76 -5.45 -3.05
CA TRP A 54 2.99 -5.90 -4.42
C TRP A 54 3.73 -4.81 -5.19
N ALA A 55 4.94 -5.12 -5.63
CA ALA A 55 5.72 -4.25 -6.51
C ALA A 55 5.75 -4.85 -7.91
N THR A 56 5.40 -4.05 -8.91
CA THR A 56 5.49 -4.46 -10.32
C THR A 56 6.96 -4.64 -10.71
N THR A 57 7.35 -5.88 -10.96
CA THR A 57 8.71 -6.26 -11.37
C THR A 57 8.84 -6.29 -12.90
N ALA A 58 7.78 -6.72 -13.61
CA ALA A 58 7.76 -6.73 -15.06
C ALA A 58 6.42 -6.27 -15.62
N THR A 59 6.45 -5.70 -16.82
CA THR A 59 5.27 -5.29 -17.56
C THR A 59 5.37 -5.81 -18.98
N PHE A 60 4.32 -6.46 -19.44
CA PHE A 60 4.25 -7.07 -20.76
C PHE A 60 3.06 -6.55 -21.56
N ASN A 61 3.26 -6.47 -22.87
CA ASN A 61 2.18 -6.24 -23.82
C ASN A 61 1.62 -7.62 -24.28
N PRO A 62 0.34 -7.93 -24.00
CA PRO A 62 -0.30 -9.19 -24.40
C PRO A 62 -0.18 -9.49 -25.89
N GLN A 63 -0.21 -8.45 -26.73
CA GLN A 63 -0.17 -8.59 -28.19
C GLN A 63 1.22 -9.03 -28.67
N GLU A 64 2.28 -8.59 -27.99
CA GLU A 64 3.66 -8.97 -28.30
C GLU A 64 3.95 -10.43 -27.91
N LEU A 65 3.26 -10.91 -26.86
CA LEU A 65 3.31 -12.32 -26.42
C LEU A 65 2.38 -13.23 -27.26
N GLY A 66 1.60 -12.68 -28.19
CA GLY A 66 0.65 -13.45 -28.99
C GLY A 66 -0.49 -14.07 -28.17
N LEU A 67 -0.78 -13.51 -26.99
CA LEU A 67 -1.84 -14.00 -26.10
C LEU A 67 -3.20 -13.54 -26.62
N ASP A 68 -4.20 -14.43 -26.60
CA ASP A 68 -5.59 -14.08 -26.87
C ASP A 68 -6.31 -13.71 -25.56
N PRO A 69 -6.68 -12.43 -25.35
CA PRO A 69 -7.37 -11.99 -24.14
C PRO A 69 -8.79 -12.53 -24.00
N SER A 70 -9.32 -13.19 -25.03
CA SER A 70 -10.63 -13.85 -25.02
C SER A 70 -10.56 -15.28 -24.48
N GLY A 71 -9.35 -15.85 -24.40
CA GLY A 71 -9.10 -17.21 -23.95
C GLY A 71 -8.45 -17.28 -22.57
N VAL A 72 -7.97 -18.49 -22.25
CA VAL A 72 -7.10 -18.74 -21.10
C VAL A 72 -5.68 -18.39 -21.50
N MET A 73 -5.00 -17.61 -20.67
CA MET A 73 -3.63 -17.17 -20.88
C MET A 73 -2.72 -17.77 -19.82
N GLU A 74 -1.49 -18.06 -20.20
CA GLU A 74 -0.42 -18.47 -19.29
C GLU A 74 0.69 -17.42 -19.34
N VAL A 75 1.02 -16.84 -18.19
CA VAL A 75 2.10 -15.85 -18.04
C VAL A 75 2.87 -16.15 -16.78
N GLU A 76 4.20 -16.29 -16.88
CA GLU A 76 5.08 -16.60 -15.74
C GLU A 76 4.59 -17.80 -14.89
N GLY A 77 4.08 -18.86 -15.56
CA GLY A 77 3.55 -20.06 -14.90
C GLY A 77 2.17 -19.89 -14.24
N VAL A 78 1.55 -18.71 -14.38
CA VAL A 78 0.21 -18.40 -13.89
C VAL A 78 -0.79 -18.54 -15.04
N VAL A 79 -1.80 -19.39 -14.84
CA VAL A 79 -2.86 -19.66 -15.82
C VAL A 79 -4.15 -18.97 -15.37
N GLY A 80 -4.75 -18.18 -16.24
CA GLY A 80 -6.01 -17.49 -15.94
C GLY A 80 -6.65 -16.86 -17.16
N THR A 81 -7.96 -16.62 -17.06
CA THR A 81 -8.72 -15.81 -18.02
C THR A 81 -8.47 -14.33 -17.81
N PHE A 82 -8.87 -13.49 -18.75
CA PHE A 82 -8.79 -12.03 -18.60
C PHE A 82 -9.46 -11.52 -17.31
N GLU A 83 -10.62 -12.05 -16.93
CA GLU A 83 -11.31 -11.59 -15.72
C GLU A 83 -10.55 -11.99 -14.45
N GLU A 84 -10.04 -13.22 -14.40
CA GLU A 84 -9.24 -13.70 -13.26
C GLU A 84 -7.92 -12.92 -13.15
N LEU A 85 -7.22 -12.69 -14.26
CA LEU A 85 -6.02 -11.86 -14.27
C LEU A 85 -6.33 -10.41 -13.87
N ARG A 86 -7.51 -9.87 -14.20
CA ARG A 86 -7.90 -8.53 -13.75
C ARG A 86 -8.15 -8.46 -12.24
N GLU A 87 -8.53 -9.57 -11.62
CA GLU A 87 -8.60 -9.71 -10.15
C GLU A 87 -7.22 -9.95 -9.53
N GLY A 88 -6.28 -10.48 -10.31
CA GLY A 88 -4.89 -10.74 -9.95
C GLY A 88 -4.72 -12.17 -9.46
N VAL A 89 -4.06 -13.01 -10.27
CA VAL A 89 -3.87 -14.43 -9.95
C VAL A 89 -2.47 -14.65 -9.38
N ALA A 90 -2.40 -15.25 -8.20
CA ALA A 90 -1.14 -15.60 -7.55
C ALA A 90 -0.54 -16.88 -8.17
N SER A 91 0.78 -16.90 -8.30
CA SER A 91 1.56 -18.09 -8.64
C SER A 91 1.39 -19.16 -7.56
N PRO A 92 1.51 -20.46 -7.90
CA PRO A 92 1.50 -21.55 -6.91
C PRO A 92 2.50 -21.37 -5.76
N ASP A 93 3.60 -20.66 -6.01
CA ASP A 93 4.64 -20.36 -5.03
C ASP A 93 4.24 -19.22 -4.06
N GLY A 94 3.19 -18.45 -4.39
CA GLY A 94 2.60 -17.42 -3.53
C GLY A 94 3.35 -16.09 -3.46
N ASP A 95 4.55 -16.00 -4.03
CA ASP A 95 5.38 -14.78 -3.98
C ASP A 95 5.22 -13.86 -5.19
N THR A 96 4.65 -14.37 -6.28
CA THR A 96 4.40 -13.64 -7.54
C THR A 96 2.89 -13.59 -7.83
N GLN A 97 2.40 -12.46 -8.33
CA GLN A 97 1.04 -12.28 -8.81
C GLN A 97 1.07 -11.71 -10.21
N VAL A 98 0.22 -12.23 -11.09
CA VAL A 98 0.02 -11.70 -12.43
C VAL A 98 -1.32 -10.98 -12.47
N THR A 99 -1.29 -9.70 -12.86
CA THR A 99 -2.50 -8.89 -12.98
C THR A 99 -2.64 -8.26 -14.37
N TRP A 100 -3.87 -8.17 -14.86
CA TRP A 100 -4.21 -7.43 -16.07
C TRP A 100 -4.66 -6.02 -15.73
N VAL A 101 -3.94 -5.03 -16.25
CA VAL A 101 -4.28 -3.61 -16.07
C VAL A 101 -4.80 -3.00 -17.36
N GLY A 102 -6.02 -2.45 -17.31
CA GLY A 102 -6.65 -1.73 -18.41
C GLY A 102 -7.68 -2.56 -19.19
N ASN A 103 -7.99 -2.09 -20.40
CA ASN A 103 -9.04 -2.70 -21.24
C ASN A 103 -8.58 -4.04 -21.81
N ARG A 104 -9.53 -4.95 -22.10
CA ARG A 104 -9.23 -6.29 -22.66
C ARG A 104 -8.43 -6.27 -23.96
N ARG A 105 -8.57 -5.23 -24.80
CA ARG A 105 -7.89 -5.15 -26.11
C ARG A 105 -6.51 -4.48 -26.07
N LEU A 106 -6.34 -3.47 -25.21
CA LEU A 106 -5.16 -2.59 -25.19
C LEU A 106 -4.53 -2.51 -23.80
N GLY A 107 -4.86 -3.45 -22.92
CA GLY A 107 -4.30 -3.51 -21.59
C GLY A 107 -2.89 -4.08 -21.60
N ARG A 108 -2.31 -4.15 -20.41
CA ARG A 108 -1.00 -4.71 -20.16
C ARG A 108 -1.08 -5.75 -19.06
N ILE A 109 -0.13 -6.66 -19.04
CA ILE A 109 0.02 -7.63 -17.97
C ILE A 109 1.16 -7.15 -17.08
N GLU A 110 0.90 -7.01 -15.80
CA GLU A 110 1.89 -6.68 -14.79
C GLU A 110 2.19 -7.93 -13.96
N VAL A 111 3.47 -8.26 -13.85
CA VAL A 111 3.96 -9.29 -12.95
C VAL A 111 4.48 -8.56 -11.71
N GLN A 112 3.91 -8.90 -10.58
CA GLN A 112 4.15 -8.26 -9.30
C GLN A 112 4.74 -9.27 -8.32
N GLU A 113 5.66 -8.82 -7.49
CA GLU A 113 6.24 -9.63 -6.42
C GLU A 113 5.98 -8.98 -5.05
N LEU A 114 5.80 -9.80 -4.02
CA LEU A 114 5.64 -9.31 -2.65
C LEU A 114 6.99 -8.93 -2.05
N VAL A 115 7.29 -7.63 -2.05
CA VAL A 115 8.52 -7.07 -1.49
C VAL A 115 8.28 -6.47 -0.11
N TRP A 116 9.30 -6.54 0.75
CA TRP A 116 9.31 -5.80 2.02
C TRP A 116 9.61 -4.32 1.76
N THR A 117 8.74 -3.44 2.21
CA THR A 117 8.87 -1.99 2.00
C THR A 117 8.43 -1.18 3.23
N THR A 118 8.74 0.12 3.20
CA THR A 118 8.38 1.13 4.19
C THR A 118 8.07 2.46 3.49
N LYS A 119 6.98 3.14 3.87
CA LYS A 119 6.60 4.44 3.28
C LYS A 119 7.09 5.59 4.16
N TRP A 120 8.30 6.08 3.92
CA TRP A 120 8.97 7.16 4.69
C TRP A 120 9.09 8.49 3.92
N ASP A 121 8.20 8.71 2.95
CA ASP A 121 8.13 9.93 2.14
C ASP A 121 7.50 11.10 2.93
N PHE A 122 8.13 11.46 4.04
CA PHE A 122 7.64 12.51 4.91
C PHE A 122 7.90 13.90 4.32
N SER A 123 6.91 14.78 4.43
CA SER A 123 6.96 16.15 3.96
C SER A 123 6.25 17.12 4.92
N LEU A 124 6.71 18.38 4.90
CA LEU A 124 6.06 19.50 5.59
C LEU A 124 5.09 20.27 4.69
N ASP A 125 4.84 19.80 3.47
CA ASP A 125 4.08 20.56 2.50
C ASP A 125 2.62 20.77 2.92
N ASN A 126 2.02 19.81 3.65
CA ASN A 126 0.70 20.00 4.24
C ASN A 126 0.66 21.26 5.13
N TYR A 127 1.71 21.47 5.94
CA TYR A 127 1.81 22.64 6.81
C TYR A 127 2.06 23.92 6.03
N LYS A 128 2.95 23.88 5.03
CA LYS A 128 3.21 25.06 4.17
C LYS A 128 1.93 25.52 3.48
N GLN A 129 1.15 24.59 2.93
CA GLN A 129 -0.11 24.92 2.29
C GLN A 129 -1.10 25.59 3.26
N VAL A 130 -1.24 25.05 4.48
CA VAL A 130 -2.20 25.58 5.46
C VAL A 130 -1.75 26.91 6.06
N LEU A 131 -0.45 27.06 6.36
CA LEU A 131 0.07 28.25 7.05
C LEU A 131 0.44 29.39 6.12
N LEU A 132 0.97 29.07 4.93
CA LEU A 132 1.48 30.05 3.97
C LEU A 132 0.52 30.27 2.81
N GLY A 133 -0.52 29.46 2.66
CA GLY A 133 -1.42 29.50 1.49
C GLY A 133 -0.71 29.23 0.17
N SER A 134 0.49 28.65 0.21
CA SER A 134 1.30 28.39 -0.99
C SER A 134 0.72 27.22 -1.77
N GLN A 135 0.62 27.36 -3.09
CA GLN A 135 0.34 26.24 -3.98
C GLN A 135 1.49 25.24 -3.85
N VAL A 136 1.17 24.05 -3.34
CA VAL A 136 2.16 22.98 -3.21
C VAL A 136 2.12 22.14 -4.47
N PRO A 137 3.29 21.87 -5.10
CA PRO A 137 3.39 20.88 -6.15
C PRO A 137 3.03 19.49 -5.60
N VAL A 138 1.88 18.95 -5.98
CA VAL A 138 1.54 17.56 -5.71
C VAL A 138 2.21 16.73 -6.78
N THR A 139 3.28 16.03 -6.40
CA THR A 139 3.93 15.05 -7.27
C THR A 139 3.12 13.77 -7.22
N ARG A 140 2.53 13.39 -8.35
CA ARG A 140 1.84 12.12 -8.52
C ARG A 140 2.85 10.98 -8.70
N PRO A 141 2.42 9.72 -8.53
CA PRO A 141 3.29 8.55 -8.72
C PRO A 141 3.90 8.42 -10.12
N ASP A 142 3.28 9.05 -11.12
CA ASP A 142 3.75 9.11 -12.50
C ASP A 142 4.82 10.20 -12.74
N GLY A 143 5.25 10.89 -11.67
CA GLY A 143 6.20 12.01 -11.73
C GLY A 143 5.58 13.33 -12.21
N THR A 144 4.28 13.36 -12.51
CA THR A 144 3.60 14.60 -12.90
C THR A 144 3.37 15.48 -11.68
N VAL A 145 3.62 16.77 -11.83
CA VAL A 145 3.44 17.75 -10.77
C VAL A 145 2.19 18.57 -11.06
N GLU A 146 1.19 18.46 -10.21
CA GLU A 146 -0.01 19.30 -10.26
C GLU A 146 0.03 20.33 -9.13
N MET A 147 -0.14 21.61 -9.47
CA MET A 147 -0.27 22.65 -8.45
C MET A 147 -1.66 22.56 -7.84
N THR A 148 -1.74 22.32 -6.53
CA THR A 148 -3.03 22.44 -5.84
C THR A 148 -3.44 23.92 -5.85
N PRO A 149 -4.70 24.26 -6.17
CA PRO A 149 -5.17 25.65 -6.14
C PRO A 149 -5.02 26.30 -4.76
#